data_AF-A0A846RVA3-F1
#
_entry.id   AF-A0A846RVA3-F1
#
_cell.length_a   1.000
_cell.length_b   1.000
_cell.length_c   1.000
_cell.angle_alpha   90.00
_cell.angle_beta   90.00
_cell.angle_gamma   90.00
#
_symmetry.space_group_name_H-M   'P 1'
#
loop_
_entity.id
_entity.type
_entity.pdbx_description
1 polymer ?
#
loop_
_entity_poly.entity_id
_entity_poly.type
_entity_poly.pdbx_seq_one_letter_code
_entity_poly.pdbx_strand_id
1 'polypeptide(L)'
;MNAPSPRIRKVAALSAGPIAVLLAGGMVWQGSQAAFTATTRNAGNAWSTGTVMLTDDDQGRAAFTAEGIVPGDSGQKCIVVTSGSNVPGEVRAYTQNLSESAAGLEDHIIFDVEQGTGGSFNDCTGFVPVPDEQPGAPLSTLAEVNNNYTNGGSPWITQGTPGEQQVYRGTWRFDTTGLTQQQIDALQGSRVSIDLVWELQTEDTPTP
;
A
#
# COMPACT_ATOMS: atom_id res chain seq x y z
N MET A 1 -20.40 -46.57 -89.83
CA MET A 1 -20.59 -45.40 -88.94
C MET A 1 -21.77 -44.61 -89.48
N ASN A 2 -22.98 -44.83 -88.94
CA ASN A 2 -24.18 -44.14 -89.41
C ASN A 2 -24.30 -42.80 -88.70
N ALA A 3 -24.45 -41.73 -89.47
CA ALA A 3 -24.63 -40.39 -88.95
C ALA A 3 -25.93 -40.33 -88.12
N PRO A 4 -25.92 -39.72 -86.93
CA PRO A 4 -27.10 -39.62 -86.08
C PRO A 4 -28.20 -38.79 -86.77
N SER A 5 -29.46 -39.21 -86.60
CA SER A 5 -30.61 -38.58 -87.23
C SER A 5 -30.77 -37.11 -86.80
N PRO A 6 -31.34 -36.23 -87.64
CA PRO A 6 -31.46 -34.80 -87.34
C PRO A 6 -32.30 -34.49 -86.11
N ARG A 7 -33.17 -35.43 -85.67
CA ARG A 7 -33.94 -35.32 -84.42
C ARG A 7 -33.06 -35.51 -83.19
N ILE A 8 -32.14 -36.47 -83.22
CA ILE A 8 -31.18 -36.72 -82.12
C ILE A 8 -30.22 -35.53 -81.96
N ARG A 9 -29.81 -34.92 -83.08
CA ARG A 9 -28.96 -33.71 -83.07
C ARG A 9 -29.66 -32.49 -82.45
N LYS A 10 -30.96 -32.30 -82.71
CA LYS A 10 -31.75 -31.22 -82.12
C LYS A 10 -31.98 -31.42 -80.62
N VAL A 11 -32.30 -32.65 -80.19
CA VAL A 11 -32.51 -32.96 -78.77
C VAL A 11 -31.21 -32.79 -77.98
N ALA A 12 -30.08 -33.27 -78.50
CA ALA A 12 -28.77 -33.10 -77.86
C ALA A 12 -28.34 -31.62 -77.77
N ALA A 13 -28.66 -30.80 -78.77
CA ALA A 13 -28.37 -29.37 -78.75
C ALA A 13 -29.25 -28.57 -77.76
N LEU A 14 -30.51 -28.98 -77.57
CA LEU A 14 -31.44 -28.33 -76.64
C LEU A 14 -31.22 -28.74 -75.17
N SER A 15 -30.70 -29.94 -74.90
CA SER A 15 -30.44 -30.42 -73.54
C SER A 15 -29.12 -29.94 -72.94
N ALA A 16 -28.16 -29.50 -73.76
CA ALA A 16 -26.83 -29.12 -73.30
C ALA A 16 -26.83 -27.85 -72.40
N GLY A 17 -27.65 -26.85 -72.74
CA GLY A 17 -27.75 -25.60 -71.97
C GLY A 17 -28.29 -25.79 -70.55
N PRO A 18 -29.46 -26.43 -70.37
CA PRO A 18 -30.03 -26.68 -69.04
C PRO A 18 -29.15 -27.56 -68.15
N ILE A 19 -28.52 -28.60 -68.74
CA ILE A 19 -27.60 -29.49 -68.00
C ILE A 19 -26.36 -28.73 -67.55
N ALA A 20 -25.78 -27.87 -68.41
CA ALA A 20 -24.64 -27.04 -68.03
C ALA A 20 -24.99 -26.04 -66.92
N VAL A 21 -26.19 -25.46 -66.94
CA VAL A 21 -26.68 -24.55 -65.89
C VAL A 21 -26.92 -25.29 -64.57
N LEU A 22 -27.46 -26.51 -64.60
CA LEU A 22 -27.64 -27.34 -63.40
C LEU A 22 -26.30 -27.82 -62.82
N LEU A 23 -25.34 -28.20 -63.67
CA LEU A 23 -23.99 -28.57 -63.23
C LEU A 23 -23.23 -27.37 -62.67
N ALA A 24 -23.29 -26.21 -63.33
CA ALA A 24 -22.68 -24.98 -62.82
C ALA A 24 -23.35 -24.53 -61.52
N GLY A 25 -24.68 -24.61 -61.42
CA GLY A 25 -25.43 -24.31 -60.21
C GLY A 25 -25.11 -25.26 -59.04
N GLY A 26 -24.95 -26.55 -59.32
CA GLY A 26 -24.50 -27.54 -58.34
C GLY A 26 -23.05 -27.33 -57.88
N MET A 27 -22.16 -26.93 -58.79
CA MET A 27 -20.77 -26.56 -58.45
C MET A 27 -20.70 -25.28 -57.62
N VAL A 28 -21.54 -24.27 -57.92
CA VAL A 28 -21.63 -23.04 -57.12
C VAL A 28 -22.26 -23.31 -55.74
N TRP A 29 -23.24 -24.21 -55.67
CA TRP A 29 -23.89 -24.61 -54.42
C TRP A 29 -22.96 -25.36 -53.45
N GLN A 30 -22.03 -26.18 -53.99
CA GLN A 30 -20.96 -26.81 -53.20
C GLN A 30 -19.85 -25.84 -52.77
N GLY A 31 -19.80 -24.62 -53.30
CA GLY A 31 -18.71 -23.66 -53.04
C GLY A 31 -19.00 -22.60 -51.97
N SER A 32 -20.23 -22.48 -51.45
CA SER A 32 -20.63 -21.39 -50.53
C SER A 32 -20.76 -21.82 -49.07
N GLN A 33 -19.78 -22.57 -48.56
CA GLN A 33 -19.60 -22.74 -47.11
C GLN A 33 -18.13 -22.55 -46.73
N ALA A 34 -17.70 -21.30 -46.67
CA ALA A 34 -16.51 -20.90 -45.92
C ALA A 34 -16.72 -19.48 -45.37
N ALA A 35 -17.61 -19.35 -44.39
CA ALA A 35 -17.51 -18.24 -43.46
C ALA A 35 -16.27 -18.51 -42.59
N PHE A 36 -15.09 -18.11 -43.07
CA PHE A 36 -13.89 -18.08 -42.24
C PHE A 36 -14.08 -17.01 -41.18
N THR A 37 -14.65 -17.38 -40.04
CA THR A 37 -14.62 -16.57 -38.84
C THR A 37 -13.49 -17.07 -37.95
N ALA A 38 -12.39 -16.31 -37.90
CA ALA A 38 -11.36 -16.48 -36.89
C ALA A 38 -11.71 -15.57 -35.70
N THR A 39 -11.88 -16.16 -34.52
CA THR A 39 -11.97 -15.40 -33.26
C THR A 39 -10.71 -15.67 -32.46
N THR A 40 -10.00 -14.61 -32.06
CA THR A 40 -8.98 -14.70 -31.01
C THR A 40 -9.59 -14.27 -29.68
N ARG A 41 -9.27 -14.95 -28.59
CA ARG A 41 -9.84 -14.70 -27.26
C ARG A 41 -8.67 -14.57 -26.28
N ASN A 42 -8.50 -13.40 -25.67
CA ASN A 42 -7.62 -13.25 -24.51
C ASN A 42 -8.42 -13.60 -23.24
N ALA A 43 -8.79 -14.87 -23.09
CA ALA A 43 -9.49 -15.32 -21.89
C ALA A 43 -8.50 -15.34 -20.71
N GLY A 44 -8.87 -14.72 -19.59
CA GLY A 44 -8.01 -14.63 -18.39
C GLY A 44 -7.29 -13.29 -18.20
N ASN A 45 -7.54 -12.28 -19.05
CA ASN A 45 -7.10 -10.92 -18.74
C ASN A 45 -7.81 -10.43 -17.47
N ALA A 46 -7.00 -10.17 -16.44
CA ALA A 46 -7.43 -9.61 -15.17
C ALA A 46 -6.48 -8.49 -14.79
N TRP A 47 -7.02 -7.43 -14.20
CA TRP A 47 -6.27 -6.35 -13.60
C TRP A 47 -6.62 -6.34 -12.12
N SER A 48 -5.59 -6.38 -11.26
CA SER A 48 -5.74 -6.16 -9.83
C SER A 48 -5.01 -4.87 -9.48
N THR A 49 -5.62 -4.03 -8.64
CA THR A 49 -4.92 -2.91 -8.04
C THR A 49 -3.87 -3.42 -7.05
N GLY A 50 -2.89 -2.58 -6.74
CA GLY A 50 -2.04 -2.80 -5.59
C GLY A 50 -2.87 -2.84 -4.29
N THR A 51 -2.39 -3.58 -3.30
CA THR A 51 -2.90 -3.60 -1.94
C THR A 51 -1.93 -2.81 -1.08
N VAL A 52 -2.43 -1.87 -0.28
CA VAL A 52 -1.67 -1.15 0.75
C VAL A 52 -2.13 -1.69 2.11
N MET A 53 -1.20 -2.23 2.89
CA MET A 53 -1.46 -2.74 4.23
C MET A 53 -0.23 -2.49 5.08
N LEU A 54 -0.43 -1.79 6.21
CA LEU A 54 0.56 -1.69 7.28
C LEU A 54 -0.03 -2.36 8.52
N THR A 55 0.82 -3.10 9.23
CA THR A 55 0.53 -3.60 10.57
C THR A 55 1.71 -3.31 11.47
N ASP A 56 1.45 -2.91 12.70
CA ASP A 56 2.43 -2.90 13.78
C ASP A 56 2.18 -4.09 14.74
N ASP A 57 3.17 -4.40 15.57
CA ASP A 57 3.12 -5.53 16.51
C ASP A 57 2.47 -5.20 17.87
N ASP A 58 1.89 -4.00 18.07
CA ASP A 58 1.24 -3.62 19.32
C ASP A 58 -0.21 -4.09 19.44
N GLN A 59 -0.82 -4.55 18.33
CA GLN A 59 -2.21 -5.03 18.24
C GLN A 59 -3.26 -3.97 18.60
N GLY A 60 -3.01 -2.69 18.28
CA GLY A 60 -3.88 -1.57 18.60
C GLY A 60 -3.81 -1.14 20.06
N ARG A 61 -2.70 -1.43 20.75
CA ARG A 61 -2.45 -1.01 22.14
C ARG A 61 -1.52 0.19 22.12
N ALA A 62 -1.69 1.12 23.06
CA ALA A 62 -0.82 2.29 23.13
C ALA A 62 0.68 1.90 23.04
N ALA A 63 1.39 2.54 22.12
CA ALA A 63 2.83 2.34 21.95
C ALA A 63 3.55 2.47 23.30
N PHE A 64 3.16 3.45 24.12
CA PHE A 64 3.65 3.62 25.48
C PHE A 64 2.49 3.72 26.47
N THR A 65 2.64 3.08 27.63
CA THR A 65 1.77 3.30 28.79
C THR A 65 2.69 3.41 30.00
N ALA A 66 2.91 4.64 30.45
CA ALA A 66 3.71 4.93 31.63
C ALA A 66 2.79 5.51 32.70
N GLU A 67 2.71 4.85 33.85
CA GLU A 67 1.89 5.27 34.98
C GLU A 67 2.78 5.58 36.18
N GLY A 68 2.39 6.59 36.96
CA GLY A 68 3.12 6.95 38.18
C GLY A 68 4.53 7.49 37.93
N ILE A 69 4.78 8.05 36.75
CA ILE A 69 6.07 8.63 36.38
C ILE A 69 6.42 9.83 37.26
N VAL A 70 7.72 9.98 37.57
CA VAL A 70 8.28 11.10 38.33
C VAL A 70 9.26 11.89 37.46
N PRO A 71 9.60 13.15 37.84
CA PRO A 71 10.56 13.95 37.08
C PRO A 71 11.89 13.21 36.85
N GLY A 72 12.36 13.24 35.59
CA GLY A 72 13.57 12.53 35.17
C GLY A 72 13.37 11.09 34.73
N ASP A 73 12.18 10.52 34.93
CA ASP A 73 11.86 9.19 34.37
C ASP A 73 11.91 9.21 32.84
N SER A 74 12.26 8.07 32.28
CA SER A 74 12.31 7.86 30.84
C SER A 74 12.02 6.42 30.50
N GLY A 75 11.70 6.17 29.23
CA GLY A 75 11.49 4.84 28.71
C GLY A 75 11.74 4.77 27.22
N GLN A 76 11.88 3.55 26.72
CA GLN A 76 12.02 3.28 25.29
C GLN A 76 11.27 2.00 24.92
N LYS A 77 10.88 1.91 23.66
CA LYS A 77 10.26 0.70 23.11
C LYS A 77 10.53 0.61 21.62
N CYS A 78 10.85 -0.59 21.18
CA CYS A 78 11.03 -0.89 19.77
C CYS A 78 9.73 -1.47 19.20
N ILE A 79 9.38 -0.98 18.03
CA ILE A 79 8.15 -1.29 17.29
C ILE A 79 8.60 -1.76 15.92
N VAL A 80 8.05 -2.90 15.48
CA VAL A 80 8.30 -3.41 14.14
C VAL A 80 7.07 -3.11 13.31
N VAL A 81 7.27 -2.38 12.22
CA VAL A 81 6.23 -2.07 11.25
C VAL A 81 6.43 -2.99 10.06
N THR A 82 5.39 -3.73 9.70
CA THR A 82 5.40 -4.66 8.57
C THR A 82 4.54 -4.10 7.44
N SER A 83 5.11 -4.02 6.24
CA SER A 83 4.37 -3.71 5.02
C SER A 83 3.89 -5.01 4.38
N GLY A 84 2.58 -5.16 4.28
CA GLY A 84 1.94 -6.17 3.43
C GLY A 84 1.69 -5.67 2.01
N SER A 85 2.22 -4.49 1.65
CA SER A 85 1.98 -3.88 0.36
C SER A 85 2.64 -4.65 -0.78
N ASN A 86 1.94 -4.76 -1.91
CA ASN A 86 2.51 -5.31 -3.15
C ASN A 86 2.86 -4.22 -4.18
N VAL A 87 2.82 -2.96 -3.76
CA VAL A 87 3.23 -1.77 -4.52
C VAL A 87 4.21 -0.93 -3.71
N PRO A 88 5.24 -0.35 -4.34
CA PRO A 88 6.17 0.55 -3.67
C PRO A 88 5.47 1.77 -3.08
N GLY A 89 6.07 2.34 -2.05
CA GLY A 89 5.59 3.55 -1.41
C GLY A 89 6.49 3.96 -0.25
N GLU A 90 6.12 5.05 0.40
CA GLU A 90 6.85 5.58 1.55
C GLU A 90 5.98 5.53 2.80
N VAL A 91 6.54 5.00 3.88
CA VAL A 91 5.94 5.05 5.21
C VAL A 91 6.48 6.26 5.94
N ARG A 92 5.60 7.03 6.58
CA ARG A 92 5.98 8.11 7.49
C ARG A 92 5.30 7.94 8.85
N ALA A 93 6.03 8.32 9.89
CA ALA A 93 5.52 8.32 11.27
C ALA A 93 5.14 9.75 11.69
N TYR A 94 3.94 9.91 12.26
CA TYR A 94 3.47 11.20 12.77
C TYR A 94 2.55 11.03 13.97
N THR A 95 2.18 12.13 14.61
CA THR A 95 1.36 12.14 15.83
C THR A 95 -0.06 12.64 15.59
N GLN A 96 -1.04 12.17 16.34
CA GLN A 96 -2.42 12.66 16.29
C GLN A 96 -3.08 12.65 17.67
N ASN A 97 -4.27 13.24 17.78
CA ASN A 97 -5.17 13.11 18.93
C ASN A 97 -4.51 13.41 20.30
N LEU A 98 -3.71 14.48 20.37
CA LEU A 98 -3.18 14.96 21.65
C LEU A 98 -4.37 15.26 22.60
N SER A 99 -4.39 14.57 23.74
CA SER A 99 -5.22 14.93 24.88
C SER A 99 -4.33 15.62 25.89
N GLU A 100 -4.41 16.94 25.90
CA GLU A 100 -3.69 17.81 26.84
C GLU A 100 -4.10 17.54 28.28
N SER A 101 -3.20 17.89 29.19
CA SER A 101 -3.50 17.93 30.62
C SER A 101 -3.83 19.35 31.03
N ALA A 102 -4.70 19.53 32.03
CA ALA A 102 -5.00 20.88 32.53
C ALA A 102 -3.79 21.60 33.14
N ALA A 103 -2.69 20.88 33.40
CA ALA A 103 -1.49 21.39 34.04
C ALA A 103 -0.30 21.57 33.07
N GLY A 104 -0.43 21.26 31.77
CA GLY A 104 0.64 21.45 30.79
C GLY A 104 1.69 20.32 30.73
N LEU A 105 1.38 19.11 31.22
CA LEU A 105 2.28 17.95 31.19
C LEU A 105 2.81 17.61 29.78
N GLU A 106 2.03 17.86 28.73
CA GLU A 106 2.40 17.71 27.33
C GLU A 106 3.64 18.52 26.92
N ASP A 107 3.92 19.65 27.57
CA ASP A 107 5.12 20.47 27.34
C ASP A 107 6.37 19.86 27.99
N HIS A 108 6.18 18.85 28.84
CA HIS A 108 7.21 18.25 29.69
C HIS A 108 7.44 16.76 29.41
N ILE A 109 6.63 16.14 28.57
CA ILE A 109 6.93 14.81 28.03
C ILE A 109 7.60 15.00 26.67
N ILE A 110 8.90 14.71 26.63
CA ILE A 110 9.67 14.78 25.40
C ILE A 110 9.65 13.41 24.75
N PHE A 111 9.27 13.34 23.49
CA PHE A 111 9.17 12.10 22.74
C PHE A 111 10.00 12.17 21.46
N ASP A 112 10.54 11.03 21.08
CA ASP A 112 11.34 10.84 19.88
C ASP A 112 10.99 9.50 19.24
N VAL A 113 11.05 9.44 17.91
CA VAL A 113 10.88 8.21 17.14
C VAL A 113 12.02 8.12 16.16
N GLU A 114 12.76 7.03 16.27
CA GLU A 114 13.91 6.76 15.43
C GLU A 114 13.69 5.50 14.59
N GLN A 115 13.95 5.54 13.29
CA GLN A 115 14.12 4.40 12.41
C GLN A 115 15.53 3.82 12.58
N GLY A 116 15.65 2.50 12.54
CA GLY A 116 16.96 1.87 12.66
C GLY A 116 17.03 0.44 12.18
N THR A 117 18.13 -0.21 12.54
CA THR A 117 18.33 -1.65 12.32
C THR A 117 18.64 -2.32 13.64
N GLY A 118 18.43 -3.64 13.71
CA GLY A 118 18.50 -4.37 14.98
C GLY A 118 17.30 -4.09 15.88
N GLY A 119 17.36 -4.59 17.11
CA GLY A 119 16.19 -4.64 17.99
C GLY A 119 15.11 -5.60 17.50
N SER A 120 14.05 -5.72 18.30
CA SER A 120 12.83 -6.46 18.00
C SER A 120 11.66 -5.82 18.77
N PHE A 121 10.44 -6.29 18.54
CA PHE A 121 9.28 -5.75 19.25
C PHE A 121 9.47 -5.81 20.78
N ASN A 122 9.28 -4.67 21.44
CA ASN A 122 9.54 -4.44 22.88
C ASN A 122 10.99 -4.62 23.36
N ASP A 123 11.96 -4.88 22.48
CA ASP A 123 13.37 -5.00 22.86
C ASP A 123 14.27 -4.20 21.93
N CYS A 124 14.81 -3.10 22.44
CA CYS A 124 15.75 -2.25 21.70
C CYS A 124 17.21 -2.68 21.82
N THR A 125 17.49 -3.87 22.36
CA THR A 125 18.86 -4.37 22.46
C THR A 125 19.47 -4.52 21.06
N GLY A 126 20.63 -3.89 20.87
CA GLY A 126 21.34 -3.89 19.58
C GLY A 126 20.69 -3.02 18.50
N PHE A 127 19.68 -2.22 18.84
CA PHE A 127 19.12 -1.22 17.93
C PHE A 127 20.16 -0.14 17.62
N VAL A 128 20.31 0.16 16.33
CA VAL A 128 21.19 1.20 15.81
C VAL A 128 20.34 2.17 14.98
N PRO A 129 20.15 3.43 15.42
CA PRO A 129 19.38 4.41 14.67
C PRO A 129 20.08 4.82 13.39
N VAL A 130 19.30 5.21 12.38
CA VAL A 130 19.81 5.90 11.19
C VAL A 130 20.18 7.33 11.59
N PRO A 131 21.39 7.83 11.25
CA PRO A 131 21.76 9.23 11.53
C PRO A 131 20.83 10.22 10.82
N ASP A 132 20.63 11.40 11.43
CA ASP A 132 19.77 12.53 10.96
C ASP A 132 18.27 12.46 11.30
N GLU A 133 17.87 11.70 12.32
CA GLU A 133 16.52 11.84 12.86
C GLU A 133 16.41 13.06 13.77
N GLN A 134 15.33 13.81 13.55
CA GLN A 134 14.98 15.04 14.27
C GLN A 134 15.12 14.81 15.78
N PRO A 135 15.76 15.70 16.55
CA PRO A 135 15.84 15.51 18.00
C PRO A 135 14.44 15.50 18.63
N GLY A 136 14.23 14.63 19.62
CA GLY A 136 12.97 14.54 20.35
C GLY A 136 12.47 15.88 20.90
N ALA A 137 11.15 16.07 20.83
CA ALA A 137 10.45 17.31 21.17
C ALA A 137 9.27 17.09 22.13
N PRO A 138 8.78 18.14 22.83
CA PRO A 138 7.58 18.05 23.64
C PRO A 138 6.38 17.54 22.85
N LEU A 139 5.45 16.83 23.51
CA LEU A 139 4.24 16.31 22.85
C LEU A 139 3.40 17.42 22.23
N SER A 140 3.31 18.58 22.89
CA SER A 140 2.64 19.77 22.35
C SER A 140 3.25 20.23 21.03
N THR A 141 4.59 20.28 20.96
CA THR A 141 5.32 20.65 19.74
C THR A 141 5.11 19.62 18.64
N LEU A 142 5.22 18.32 18.95
CA LEU A 142 5.02 17.24 17.98
C LEU A 142 3.61 17.26 17.38
N ALA A 143 2.58 17.54 18.19
CA ALA A 143 1.21 17.65 17.74
C ALA A 143 0.98 18.81 16.73
N GLU A 144 1.85 19.82 16.72
CA GLU A 144 1.82 20.92 15.77
C GLU A 144 2.66 20.65 14.52
N VAL A 145 3.88 20.14 14.71
CA VAL A 145 4.90 20.09 13.64
C VAL A 145 5.02 18.73 12.95
N ASN A 146 4.53 17.66 13.56
CA ASN A 146 4.63 16.28 13.08
C ASN A 146 3.25 15.60 13.18
N ASN A 147 2.26 16.11 12.45
CA ASN A 147 0.83 15.80 12.69
C ASN A 147 0.04 15.24 11.51
N ASN A 148 0.71 15.01 10.38
CA ASN A 148 0.12 14.41 9.19
C ASN A 148 1.23 13.78 8.35
N TYR A 149 0.85 13.05 7.30
CA TYR A 149 1.80 12.39 6.41
C TYR A 149 2.84 13.34 5.81
N THR A 150 2.44 14.52 5.30
CA THR A 150 3.36 15.49 4.68
C THR A 150 4.44 15.98 5.64
N ASN A 151 4.09 16.15 6.90
CA ASN A 151 5.00 16.61 7.96
C ASN A 151 5.63 15.44 8.75
N GLY A 152 5.31 14.20 8.38
CA GLY A 152 5.74 13.00 9.08
C GLY A 152 7.24 12.74 8.96
N GLY A 153 7.82 12.21 10.05
CA GLY A 153 9.23 11.85 10.15
C GLY A 153 9.52 10.38 9.88
N SER A 154 10.78 10.01 10.10
CA SER A 154 11.31 8.63 10.05
C SER A 154 10.88 7.85 8.79
N PRO A 155 11.19 8.38 7.59
CA PRO A 155 10.67 7.84 6.34
C PRO A 155 11.25 6.47 5.99
N TRP A 156 10.39 5.53 5.63
CA TRP A 156 10.79 4.21 5.15
C TRP A 156 10.25 3.93 3.75
N ILE A 157 11.15 3.79 2.78
CA ILE A 157 10.81 3.41 1.40
C ILE A 157 10.61 1.90 1.31
N THR A 158 9.37 1.49 1.03
CA THR A 158 8.98 0.10 0.76
C THR A 158 9.11 -0.22 -0.73
N GLN A 159 9.52 -1.44 -1.06
CA GLN A 159 9.66 -1.90 -2.46
C GLN A 159 8.40 -2.56 -3.02
N GLY A 160 7.34 -2.67 -2.22
CA GLY A 160 6.11 -3.38 -2.61
C GLY A 160 6.27 -4.89 -2.61
N THR A 161 7.13 -5.42 -1.75
CA THR A 161 7.24 -6.85 -1.45
C THR A 161 6.53 -7.14 -0.13
N PRO A 162 5.43 -7.91 -0.12
CA PRO A 162 4.74 -8.24 1.12
C PRO A 162 5.64 -8.94 2.13
N GLY A 163 5.64 -8.45 3.37
CA GLY A 163 6.46 -8.95 4.48
C GLY A 163 7.75 -8.16 4.73
N GLU A 164 8.00 -7.08 3.97
CA GLU A 164 9.01 -6.09 4.30
C GLU A 164 8.78 -5.52 5.71
N GLN A 165 9.86 -5.29 6.46
CA GLN A 165 9.81 -4.83 7.85
C GLN A 165 10.79 -3.69 8.11
N GLN A 166 10.39 -2.79 9.00
CA GLN A 166 11.21 -1.73 9.52
C GLN A 166 11.05 -1.63 11.04
N VAL A 167 12.18 -1.55 11.76
CA VAL A 167 12.18 -1.34 13.21
C VAL A 167 12.29 0.15 13.50
N TYR A 168 11.45 0.62 14.40
CA TYR A 168 11.48 1.94 14.98
C TYR A 168 11.72 1.84 16.49
N ARG A 169 12.40 2.81 17.08
CA ARG A 169 12.55 3.00 18.52
C ARG A 169 11.86 4.30 18.92
N GLY A 170 10.81 4.19 19.72
CA GLY A 170 10.29 5.34 20.45
C GLY A 170 11.06 5.54 21.75
N THR A 171 11.39 6.78 22.11
CA THR A 171 11.92 7.12 23.43
C THR A 171 11.13 8.27 24.03
N TRP A 172 10.89 8.23 25.35
CA TRP A 172 10.25 9.33 26.07
C TRP A 172 11.04 9.68 27.33
N ARG A 173 10.95 10.94 27.76
CA ARG A 173 11.41 11.39 29.08
C ARG A 173 10.48 12.45 29.68
N PHE A 174 10.38 12.47 31.00
CA PHE A 174 9.73 13.53 31.74
C PHE A 174 10.75 14.61 32.10
N ASP A 175 10.75 15.70 31.34
CA ASP A 175 11.71 16.80 31.42
C ASP A 175 11.12 17.99 32.19
N THR A 176 11.63 18.21 33.41
CA THR A 176 11.27 19.35 34.26
C THR A 176 12.37 20.40 34.31
N THR A 177 13.31 20.39 33.36
CA THR A 177 14.41 21.35 33.34
C THR A 177 13.87 22.78 33.29
N GLY A 178 14.34 23.62 34.21
CA GLY A 178 13.92 25.02 34.31
C GLY A 178 12.62 25.25 35.08
N LEU A 179 11.93 24.21 35.56
CA LEU A 179 10.77 24.36 36.43
C LEU A 179 11.17 24.58 37.90
N THR A 180 10.36 25.38 38.61
CA THR A 180 10.41 25.46 40.07
C THR A 180 9.72 24.26 40.71
N GLN A 181 10.01 23.98 41.99
CA GLN A 181 9.33 22.90 42.73
C GLN A 181 7.81 23.05 42.73
N GLN A 182 7.29 24.29 42.86
CA GLN A 182 5.85 24.56 42.83
C GLN A 182 5.21 24.18 41.48
N GLN A 183 5.91 24.42 40.37
CA GLN A 183 5.44 24.04 39.04
C GLN A 183 5.48 22.51 38.85
N ILE A 184 6.54 21.86 39.34
CA ILE A 184 6.63 20.39 39.33
C ILE A 184 5.49 19.77 40.16
N ASP A 185 5.19 20.34 41.33
CA ASP A 185 4.11 19.87 42.19
C ASP A 185 2.73 20.05 41.54
N ALA A 186 2.55 21.08 40.71
CA ALA A 186 1.32 21.30 39.96
C ALA A 186 1.08 20.25 38.87
N LEU A 187 2.12 19.54 38.41
CA LEU A 187 1.99 18.45 37.42
C LEU A 187 1.52 17.14 38.05
N GLN A 188 1.56 17.00 39.38
CA GLN A 188 1.21 15.75 40.06
C GLN A 188 -0.24 15.31 39.78
N GLY A 189 -0.42 14.03 39.44
CA GLY A 189 -1.74 13.46 39.12
C GLY A 189 -2.27 13.81 37.72
N SER A 190 -1.54 14.60 36.94
CA SER A 190 -1.89 14.93 35.56
C SER A 190 -1.73 13.74 34.62
N ARG A 191 -2.42 13.79 33.49
CA ARG A 191 -2.37 12.77 32.43
C ARG A 191 -2.38 13.46 31.07
N VAL A 192 -1.54 12.97 30.17
CA VAL A 192 -1.48 13.36 28.77
C VAL A 192 -1.49 12.08 27.92
N SER A 193 -2.05 12.15 26.73
CA SER A 193 -1.92 11.08 25.73
C SER A 193 -1.77 11.67 24.34
N ILE A 194 -1.07 10.96 23.46
CA ILE A 194 -0.97 11.28 22.04
C ILE A 194 -0.89 9.96 21.27
N ASP A 195 -1.44 9.93 20.07
CA ASP A 195 -1.33 8.77 19.18
C ASP A 195 -0.08 8.88 18.32
N LEU A 196 0.61 7.77 18.12
CA LEU A 196 1.67 7.62 17.13
C LEU A 196 1.13 6.80 15.96
N VAL A 197 1.27 7.32 14.74
CA VAL A 197 0.67 6.78 13.53
C VAL A 197 1.77 6.50 12.51
N TRP A 198 1.74 5.32 11.89
CA TRP A 198 2.45 5.04 10.65
C TRP A 198 1.46 4.99 9.49
N GLU A 199 1.77 5.71 8.42
CA GLU A 199 0.97 5.72 7.20
C GLU A 199 1.85 5.44 6.00
N LEU A 200 1.41 4.54 5.12
CA LEU A 200 2.03 4.24 3.84
C LEU A 200 1.25 4.98 2.75
N GLN A 201 1.91 5.84 1.98
CA GLN A 201 1.39 6.34 0.71
C GLN A 201 2.17 5.74 -0.44
N THR A 202 1.46 5.29 -1.46
CA THR A 202 2.07 4.78 -2.69
C THR A 202 2.65 5.94 -3.49
N GLU A 203 3.78 5.70 -4.14
CA GLU A 203 4.33 6.64 -5.12
C GLU A 203 3.34 6.81 -6.29
N ASP A 204 2.97 8.04 -6.64
CA ASP A 204 2.12 8.36 -7.80
C ASP A 204 2.84 8.19 -9.15
N THR A 205 4.08 7.66 -9.15
CA THR A 205 4.89 7.58 -10.37
C THR A 205 4.56 6.30 -11.13
N PRO A 206 3.85 6.36 -12.29
CA PRO A 206 3.67 5.17 -13.12
C PRO A 206 5.05 4.78 -13.66
N THR A 207 5.55 3.61 -13.26
CA THR A 207 6.73 3.01 -13.91
C THR A 207 6.37 2.76 -15.38
N PRO A 208 7.11 3.34 -16.35
CA PRO A 208 6.81 3.22 -17.77
C PRO A 208 7.02 1.80 -18.32
#